data_AF-A0A7V0MW62-F1
#
_entry.id   AF-A0A7V0MW62-F1
#
_cell.length_a   1.000
_cell.length_b   1.000
_cell.length_c   1.000
_cell.angle_alpha   90.00
_cell.angle_beta   90.00
_cell.angle_gamma   90.00
#
_symmetry.space_group_name_H-M   'P 1'
#
loop_
_entity.id
_entity.type
_entity.pdbx_description
1 polymer ?
#
loop_
_entity_poly.entity_id
_entity_poly.type
_entity_poly.pdbx_seq_one_letter_code
_entity_poly.pdbx_strand_id
1 'polypeptide(L)'
;MARPLEYGELVLLWEEKKGKSFLFQLQEGEILHTHKGTVAHGALVGLPEGSRVHSSTGTLFTVFRPRVVDKMMKVRRLTQIVYPKDAGWLLLALDLGPGMRVVEMGTGSGAFTILLAHAVGPAGKVYTFDRREDFLENALRNIARAGLADRVEAGVLEAGEPFPVEGEVDAVFLDLPEPWVAVEPAHRVLAPGRPIALIVPTAEQLKTSVRALQETGF
;
A
#
# COMPACT_ATOMS: atom_id res chain seq x y z
N MET A 1 -21.52 8.73 18.89
CA MET A 1 -22.19 8.13 17.72
C MET A 1 -21.20 8.09 16.58
N ALA A 2 -21.21 7.03 15.75
CA ALA A 2 -20.33 6.96 14.59
C ALA A 2 -20.68 8.05 13.57
N ARG A 3 -19.68 8.69 12.94
CA ARG A 3 -19.91 9.72 11.92
C ARG A 3 -20.66 9.09 10.73
N PRO A 4 -21.77 9.71 10.26
CA PRO A 4 -22.48 9.27 9.06
C PRO A 4 -21.55 9.15 7.85
N LEU A 5 -21.91 8.29 6.90
CA LEU A 5 -21.22 8.17 5.63
C LEU A 5 -21.58 9.35 4.73
N GLU A 6 -20.58 9.96 4.10
CA GLU A 6 -20.74 11.08 3.18
C GLU A 6 -20.26 10.73 1.76
N TYR A 7 -20.76 11.47 0.77
CA TYR A 7 -20.22 11.38 -0.59
C TYR A 7 -18.74 11.77 -0.60
N GLY A 8 -17.99 11.18 -1.53
CA GLY A 8 -16.53 11.33 -1.63
C GLY A 8 -15.75 10.35 -0.74
N GLU A 9 -16.38 9.73 0.27
CA GLU A 9 -15.71 8.73 1.11
C GLU A 9 -15.49 7.41 0.39
N LEU A 10 -14.34 6.78 0.66
CA LEU A 10 -14.08 5.40 0.28
C LEU A 10 -14.76 4.47 1.29
N VAL A 11 -15.57 3.53 0.81
CA VAL A 11 -16.33 2.57 1.64
C VAL A 11 -16.11 1.13 1.19
N LEU A 12 -16.27 0.21 2.14
CA LEU A 12 -16.22 -1.22 1.92
C LEU A 12 -17.60 -1.83 2.18
N LEU A 13 -18.19 -2.45 1.17
CA LEU A 13 -19.43 -3.21 1.32
C LEU A 13 -19.10 -4.71 1.47
N TRP A 14 -19.49 -5.30 2.60
CA TRP A 14 -19.19 -6.68 2.97
C TRP A 14 -20.43 -7.58 2.89
N GLU A 15 -20.35 -8.68 2.13
CA GLU A 15 -21.40 -9.70 2.02
C GLU A 15 -21.37 -10.61 3.26
N GLU A 16 -22.40 -10.57 4.11
CA GLU A 16 -22.39 -11.30 5.39
C GLU A 16 -22.27 -12.82 5.25
N LYS A 17 -22.82 -13.42 4.18
CA LYS A 17 -22.85 -14.89 4.01
C LYS A 17 -21.58 -15.51 3.47
N LYS A 18 -20.91 -14.83 2.52
CA LYS A 18 -19.75 -15.38 1.79
C LYS A 18 -18.45 -14.61 2.01
N GLY A 19 -18.51 -13.51 2.75
CA GLY A 19 -17.35 -12.68 3.05
C GLY A 19 -16.71 -12.00 1.84
N LYS A 20 -17.46 -11.84 0.74
CA LYS A 20 -16.99 -11.03 -0.39
C LYS A 20 -17.10 -9.56 -0.04
N SER A 21 -16.14 -8.78 -0.50
CA SER A 21 -16.10 -7.35 -0.25
C SER A 21 -15.92 -6.53 -1.52
N PHE A 22 -16.52 -5.34 -1.54
CA PHE A 22 -16.47 -4.38 -2.64
C PHE A 22 -15.97 -3.05 -2.10
N LEU A 23 -14.87 -2.54 -2.67
CA LEU A 23 -14.27 -1.27 -2.29
C LEU A 23 -14.55 -0.25 -3.39
N PHE A 24 -15.18 0.87 -3.04
CA PHE A 24 -15.59 1.91 -3.98
C PHE A 24 -15.75 3.25 -3.26
N GLN A 25 -15.80 4.33 -4.04
CA GLN A 25 -16.05 5.67 -3.53
C GLN A 25 -17.54 5.98 -3.63
N LEU A 26 -18.12 6.55 -2.57
CA LEU A 26 -19.48 7.04 -2.60
C LEU A 26 -19.56 8.27 -3.50
N GLN A 27 -20.49 8.24 -4.46
CA GLN A 27 -20.70 9.28 -5.46
C GLN A 27 -22.20 9.47 -5.66
N GLU A 28 -22.62 10.71 -5.85
CA GLU A 28 -24.03 11.05 -6.04
C GLU A 28 -24.57 10.49 -7.36
N GLY A 29 -25.80 9.95 -7.34
CA GLY A 29 -26.43 9.33 -8.52
C GLY A 29 -25.87 7.96 -8.93
N GLU A 30 -24.72 7.55 -8.38
CA GLU A 30 -24.05 6.30 -8.75
C GLU A 30 -24.65 5.05 -8.07
N ILE A 31 -24.46 3.92 -8.73
CA ILE A 31 -24.96 2.61 -8.30
C ILE A 31 -23.81 1.60 -8.32
N LEU A 32 -23.59 0.92 -7.20
CA LEU A 32 -22.67 -0.21 -7.16
C LEU A 32 -23.32 -1.42 -7.83
N HIS A 33 -22.68 -1.94 -8.88
CA HIS A 33 -23.05 -3.19 -9.53
C HIS A 33 -22.26 -4.36 -8.99
N THR A 34 -22.96 -5.43 -8.58
CA THR A 34 -22.33 -6.68 -8.14
C THR A 34 -23.02 -7.88 -8.78
N HIS A 35 -22.38 -9.05 -8.73
CA HIS A 35 -23.00 -10.33 -9.05
C HIS A 35 -24.18 -10.73 -8.13
N LYS A 36 -24.49 -9.91 -7.11
CA LYS A 36 -25.61 -10.06 -6.16
C LYS A 36 -26.63 -8.94 -6.33
N GLY A 37 -26.70 -8.32 -7.50
CA GLY A 37 -27.56 -7.16 -7.75
C GLY A 37 -26.86 -5.85 -7.43
N THR A 38 -27.67 -4.81 -7.30
CA THR A 38 -27.24 -3.41 -7.23
C THR A 38 -27.51 -2.80 -5.86
N VAL A 39 -26.67 -1.83 -5.49
CA VAL A 39 -26.85 -0.99 -4.29
C VAL A 39 -26.63 0.46 -4.71
N ALA A 40 -27.65 1.30 -4.60
CA ALA A 40 -27.52 2.73 -4.89
C ALA A 40 -26.65 3.40 -3.81
N HIS A 41 -25.73 4.27 -4.21
CA HIS A 41 -24.86 4.96 -3.24
C HIS A 41 -25.66 5.85 -2.29
N GLY A 42 -26.73 6.49 -2.79
CA GLY A 42 -27.64 7.29 -1.95
C GLY A 42 -28.35 6.49 -0.85
N ALA A 43 -28.44 5.16 -0.96
CA ALA A 43 -28.97 4.31 0.11
C ALA A 43 -27.96 4.07 1.25
N LEU A 44 -26.68 4.39 1.04
CA LEU A 44 -25.60 4.25 2.01
C LEU A 44 -25.30 5.58 2.73
N VAL A 45 -25.43 6.70 2.02
CA VAL A 45 -25.14 8.04 2.57
C VAL A 45 -26.07 8.35 3.75
N GLY A 46 -25.52 8.99 4.78
CA GLY A 46 -26.23 9.32 6.02
C GLY A 46 -26.34 8.16 7.01
N LEU A 47 -26.07 6.93 6.59
CA LEU A 47 -26.03 5.79 7.51
C LEU A 47 -24.77 5.82 8.38
N PRO A 48 -24.84 5.36 9.65
CA PRO A 48 -23.64 5.11 10.43
C PRO A 48 -22.86 3.92 9.89
N GLU A 49 -21.56 3.91 10.14
CA GLU A 49 -20.70 2.76 9.86
C GLU A 49 -21.21 1.48 10.57
N GLY A 50 -21.14 0.34 9.88
CA GLY A 50 -21.70 -0.93 10.33
C GLY A 50 -23.19 -1.12 10.01
N SER A 51 -23.81 -0.19 9.28
CA SER A 51 -25.19 -0.33 8.85
C SER A 51 -25.38 -1.43 7.82
N ARG A 52 -26.55 -2.06 7.86
CA ARG A 52 -26.95 -3.12 6.95
C ARG A 52 -27.83 -2.58 5.83
N VAL A 53 -27.59 -3.05 4.61
CA VAL A 53 -28.41 -2.75 3.43
C VAL A 53 -28.66 -3.99 2.61
N HIS A 54 -29.80 -4.02 1.93
CA HIS A 54 -30.11 -5.07 0.97
C HIS A 54 -29.78 -4.59 -0.45
N SER A 55 -29.22 -5.49 -1.27
CA SER A 55 -29.18 -5.26 -2.71
C SER A 55 -30.56 -5.46 -3.35
N SER A 56 -30.69 -5.11 -4.63
CA SER A 56 -31.90 -5.36 -5.43
C SER A 56 -32.32 -6.84 -5.54
N THR A 57 -31.44 -7.79 -5.18
CA THR A 57 -31.79 -9.23 -5.10
C THR A 57 -32.06 -9.72 -3.68
N GLY A 58 -32.10 -8.82 -2.70
CA GLY A 58 -32.28 -9.15 -1.29
C GLY A 58 -31.03 -9.70 -0.59
N THR A 59 -29.85 -9.61 -1.21
CA THR A 59 -28.61 -10.01 -0.53
C THR A 59 -28.24 -8.97 0.52
N LEU A 60 -27.99 -9.43 1.76
CA LEU A 60 -27.62 -8.58 2.88
C LEU A 60 -26.13 -8.22 2.84
N PHE A 61 -25.86 -6.93 2.93
CA PHE A 61 -24.54 -6.35 3.02
C PHE A 61 -24.40 -5.46 4.25
N THR A 62 -23.17 -5.30 4.70
CA THR A 62 -22.81 -4.36 5.77
C THR A 62 -21.74 -3.39 5.27
N VAL A 63 -21.95 -2.10 5.49
CA VAL A 63 -21.04 -1.04 5.01
C VAL A 63 -20.05 -0.61 6.10
N PHE A 64 -18.78 -0.52 5.75
CA PHE A 64 -17.67 -0.14 6.63
C PHE A 64 -16.78 0.91 5.99
N ARG A 65 -16.01 1.63 6.80
CA ARG A 65 -14.83 2.34 6.28
C ARG A 65 -13.70 1.31 6.09
N PRO A 66 -12.97 1.37 4.97
CA PRO A 66 -11.95 0.37 4.67
C PRO A 66 -10.74 0.54 5.59
N ARG A 67 -10.27 -0.56 6.15
CA ARG A 67 -8.99 -0.63 6.87
C ARG A 67 -7.84 -0.58 5.87
N VAL A 68 -6.63 -0.33 6.35
CA VAL A 68 -5.43 -0.34 5.48
C VAL A 68 -5.30 -1.67 4.71
N VAL A 69 -5.54 -2.81 5.37
CA VAL A 69 -5.49 -4.13 4.72
C VAL A 69 -6.53 -4.28 3.60
N ASP A 70 -7.71 -3.67 3.75
CA ASP A 70 -8.75 -3.72 2.71
C ASP A 70 -8.30 -2.92 1.48
N LYS A 71 -7.65 -1.76 1.69
CA LYS A 71 -7.06 -0.95 0.61
C LYS A 71 -5.92 -1.69 -0.09
N MET A 72 -4.99 -2.28 0.67
CA MET A 72 -3.88 -3.09 0.14
C MET A 72 -4.36 -4.26 -0.72
N MET A 73 -5.37 -5.00 -0.26
CA MET A 73 -5.81 -6.21 -0.93
C MET A 73 -6.67 -5.95 -2.17
N LYS A 74 -7.22 -4.73 -2.30
CA LYS A 74 -8.11 -4.30 -3.41
C LYS A 74 -7.42 -3.44 -4.46
N VAL A 75 -6.10 -3.29 -4.41
CA VAL A 75 -5.34 -2.65 -5.50
C VAL A 75 -5.58 -3.35 -6.84
N ARG A 76 -5.54 -2.58 -7.93
CA ARG A 76 -5.42 -3.16 -9.27
C ARG A 76 -4.00 -3.69 -9.43
N ARG A 77 -3.87 -5.00 -9.58
CA ARG A 77 -2.57 -5.68 -9.61
C ARG A 77 -2.05 -5.78 -11.05
N LEU A 78 -0.82 -5.31 -11.25
CA LEU A 78 0.00 -5.66 -12.41
C LEU A 78 1.14 -6.60 -12.05
N THR A 79 1.44 -6.71 -10.75
CA THR A 79 2.54 -7.50 -10.18
C THR A 79 2.04 -8.36 -9.03
N GLN A 80 2.89 -9.28 -8.56
CA GLN A 80 2.71 -9.86 -7.23
C GLN A 80 2.81 -8.76 -6.16
N ILE A 81 2.16 -8.97 -5.03
CA ILE A 81 2.17 -8.05 -3.89
C ILE A 81 2.75 -8.71 -2.64
N VAL A 82 3.26 -7.90 -1.72
CA VAL A 82 3.52 -8.31 -0.33
C VAL A 82 2.18 -8.48 0.39
N TYR A 83 1.92 -9.68 0.91
CA TYR A 83 0.68 -10.01 1.61
C TYR A 83 0.73 -9.61 3.09
N PRO A 84 -0.43 -9.46 3.76
CA PRO A 84 -0.49 -8.94 5.13
C PRO A 84 0.38 -9.66 6.16
N LYS A 85 0.60 -10.98 5.99
CA LYS A 85 1.48 -11.76 6.88
C LYS A 85 2.90 -11.21 6.88
N ASP A 86 3.47 -11.00 5.70
CA ASP A 86 4.85 -10.53 5.53
C ASP A 86 4.90 -9.02 5.72
N ALA A 87 3.89 -8.29 5.25
CA ALA A 87 3.81 -6.84 5.39
C ALA A 87 3.79 -6.39 6.86
N GLY A 88 3.05 -7.09 7.73
CA GLY A 88 3.04 -6.80 9.17
C GLY A 88 4.39 -7.05 9.83
N TRP A 89 5.08 -8.13 9.45
CA TRP A 89 6.44 -8.40 9.92
C TRP A 89 7.44 -7.36 9.41
N LEU A 90 7.38 -6.98 8.13
CA LEU A 90 8.27 -5.99 7.52
C LEU A 90 8.12 -4.62 8.19
N LEU A 91 6.90 -4.18 8.50
CA LEU A 91 6.70 -2.95 9.28
C LEU A 91 7.41 -2.98 10.64
N LEU A 92 7.34 -4.13 11.34
CA LEU A 92 8.02 -4.30 12.63
C LEU A 92 9.55 -4.34 12.45
N ALA A 93 10.05 -5.07 11.45
CA ALA A 93 11.47 -5.21 11.18
C ALA A 93 12.12 -3.89 10.73
N LEU A 94 11.35 -3.03 10.04
CA LEU A 94 11.80 -1.70 9.61
C LEU A 94 11.62 -0.63 10.70
N ASP A 95 11.09 -0.98 11.88
CA ASP A 95 10.83 -0.05 12.99
C ASP A 95 10.12 1.24 12.51
N LEU A 96 9.06 1.07 11.72
CA LEU A 96 8.37 2.18 11.06
C LEU A 96 7.27 2.78 11.95
N GLY A 97 7.23 4.11 11.98
CA GLY A 97 6.25 4.88 12.75
C GLY A 97 5.96 6.26 12.17
N PRO A 98 5.06 7.03 12.83
CA PRO A 98 4.63 8.34 12.35
C PRO A 98 5.79 9.33 12.20
N GLY A 99 5.77 10.12 11.13
CA GLY A 99 6.79 11.15 10.83
C GLY A 99 8.02 10.62 10.10
N MET A 100 8.18 9.31 9.97
CA MET A 100 9.36 8.72 9.36
C MET A 100 9.38 8.88 7.82
N ARG A 101 10.59 8.86 7.29
CA ARG A 101 10.91 8.89 5.87
C ARG A 101 11.40 7.50 5.47
N VAL A 102 10.79 6.90 4.45
CA VAL A 102 11.14 5.55 4.00
C VAL A 102 11.35 5.53 2.49
N VAL A 103 12.40 4.84 2.05
CA VAL A 103 12.58 4.51 0.64
C VAL A 103 12.05 3.10 0.39
N GLU A 104 11.27 2.96 -0.66
CA GLU A 104 10.82 1.69 -1.23
C GLU A 104 11.36 1.58 -2.65
N MET A 105 11.91 0.44 -3.01
CA MET A 105 12.24 0.13 -4.40
C MET A 105 11.64 -1.20 -4.82
N GLY A 106 10.93 -1.17 -5.95
CA GLY A 106 9.98 -2.21 -6.33
C GLY A 106 8.55 -1.79 -5.98
N THR A 107 8.09 -0.67 -6.52
CA THR A 107 6.75 -0.14 -6.24
C THR A 107 5.66 -1.13 -6.65
N GLY A 108 5.83 -1.78 -7.82
CA GLY A 108 4.92 -2.78 -8.34
C GLY A 108 3.48 -2.28 -8.44
N SER A 109 2.56 -2.87 -7.66
CA SER A 109 1.15 -2.47 -7.65
C SER A 109 0.79 -1.45 -6.55
N GLY A 110 1.76 -1.03 -5.73
CA GLY A 110 1.58 -0.04 -4.66
C GLY A 110 0.93 -0.59 -3.38
N ALA A 111 0.80 -1.91 -3.23
CA ALA A 111 0.14 -2.50 -2.06
C ALA A 111 0.91 -2.27 -0.77
N PHE A 112 2.23 -2.46 -0.79
CA PHE A 112 3.06 -2.22 0.39
C PHE A 112 3.30 -0.72 0.61
N THR A 113 3.47 0.07 -0.47
CA THR A 113 3.45 1.55 -0.43
C THR A 113 2.25 2.11 0.33
N ILE A 114 1.04 1.57 0.12
CA ILE A 114 -0.17 1.97 0.87
C ILE A 114 -0.01 1.74 2.38
N LEU A 115 0.62 0.63 2.77
CA LEU A 115 0.87 0.34 4.18
C LEU A 115 1.95 1.24 4.76
N LEU A 116 3.05 1.47 4.02
CA LEU A 116 4.11 2.39 4.40
C LEU A 116 3.54 3.81 4.61
N ALA A 117 2.79 4.33 3.63
CA ALA A 117 2.16 5.64 3.69
C ALA A 117 1.13 5.76 4.82
N HIS A 118 0.46 4.65 5.17
CA HIS A 118 -0.40 4.61 6.34
C HIS A 118 0.40 4.71 7.65
N ALA A 119 1.49 3.94 7.77
CA ALA A 119 2.31 3.85 8.98
C ALA A 119 3.06 5.16 9.28
N VAL A 120 3.66 5.80 8.26
CA VAL A 120 4.39 7.06 8.45
C VAL A 120 3.48 8.26 8.72
N GLY A 121 2.18 8.13 8.43
CA GLY A 121 1.20 9.16 8.73
C GLY A 121 1.42 10.47 7.95
N PRO A 122 0.67 11.54 8.28
CA PRO A 122 0.66 12.79 7.52
C PRO A 122 1.95 13.62 7.64
N ALA A 123 2.77 13.35 8.65
CA ALA A 123 4.05 14.04 8.85
C ALA A 123 5.24 13.31 8.22
N GLY A 124 5.04 12.08 7.74
CA GLY A 124 6.08 11.27 7.13
C GLY A 124 6.00 11.24 5.61
N LYS A 125 6.93 10.51 4.99
CA LYS A 125 7.05 10.43 3.53
C LYS A 125 7.53 9.05 3.09
N VAL A 126 6.93 8.53 2.03
CA VAL A 126 7.39 7.35 1.30
C VAL A 126 7.95 7.81 -0.04
N TYR A 127 9.21 7.48 -0.30
CA TYR A 127 9.86 7.66 -1.60
C TYR A 127 9.89 6.30 -2.29
N THR A 128 9.08 6.11 -3.32
CA THR A 128 8.94 4.81 -3.98
C THR A 128 9.46 4.83 -5.41
N PHE A 129 10.24 3.82 -5.77
CA PHE A 129 10.87 3.76 -7.09
C PHE A 129 10.58 2.45 -7.81
N ASP A 130 10.46 2.52 -9.13
CA ASP A 130 10.33 1.37 -10.01
C ASP A 130 10.92 1.72 -11.37
N ARG A 131 11.62 0.77 -12.01
CA ARG A 131 12.17 1.00 -13.35
C ARG A 131 11.09 1.08 -14.44
N ARG A 132 9.86 0.64 -14.13
CA ARG A 132 8.73 0.60 -15.06
C ARG A 132 7.72 1.69 -14.78
N GLU A 133 7.64 2.64 -15.71
CA GLU A 133 6.67 3.75 -15.67
C GLU A 133 5.21 3.25 -15.60
N ASP A 134 4.86 2.21 -16.35
CA ASP A 134 3.51 1.65 -16.34
C ASP A 134 3.10 1.03 -15.00
N PHE A 135 4.06 0.52 -14.24
CA PHE A 135 3.85 0.04 -12.87
C PHE A 135 3.65 1.21 -11.91
N LEU A 136 4.48 2.24 -11.99
CA LEU A 136 4.33 3.46 -11.20
C LEU A 136 2.98 4.14 -11.42
N GLU A 137 2.55 4.33 -12.66
CA GLU A 137 1.25 4.94 -12.97
C GLU A 137 0.10 4.17 -12.31
N ASN A 138 0.13 2.84 -12.39
CA ASN A 138 -0.88 2.00 -11.76
C ASN A 138 -0.82 2.08 -10.23
N ALA A 139 0.37 2.04 -9.65
CA ALA A 139 0.56 2.18 -8.21
C ALA A 139 0.06 3.53 -7.69
N LEU A 140 0.41 4.64 -8.37
CA LEU A 140 -0.05 5.99 -8.02
C LEU A 140 -1.57 6.10 -8.07
N ARG A 141 -2.24 5.50 -9.06
CA ARG A 141 -3.71 5.44 -9.09
C ARG A 141 -4.29 4.64 -7.91
N ASN A 142 -3.66 3.53 -7.53
CA ASN A 142 -4.07 2.74 -6.37
C ASN A 142 -3.90 3.51 -5.06
N ILE A 143 -2.77 4.21 -4.88
CA ILE A 143 -2.43 5.01 -3.71
C ILE A 143 -3.35 6.24 -3.60
N ALA A 144 -3.62 6.92 -4.71
CA ALA A 144 -4.57 8.03 -4.76
C ALA A 144 -5.97 7.57 -4.37
N ARG A 145 -6.45 6.44 -4.91
CA ARG A 145 -7.73 5.84 -4.51
C ARG A 145 -7.76 5.42 -3.04
N ALA A 146 -6.61 5.09 -2.46
CA ALA A 146 -6.47 4.79 -1.03
C ALA A 146 -6.48 6.05 -0.14
N GLY A 147 -6.39 7.25 -0.72
CA GLY A 147 -6.36 8.53 -0.02
C GLY A 147 -5.03 8.79 0.69
N LEU A 148 -3.92 8.39 0.08
CA LEU A 148 -2.57 8.46 0.67
C LEU A 148 -1.52 9.12 -0.24
N ALA A 149 -1.95 9.73 -1.35
CA ALA A 149 -1.04 10.30 -2.35
C ALA A 149 -0.21 11.49 -1.81
N ASP A 150 -0.72 12.20 -0.81
CA ASP A 150 -0.03 13.30 -0.12
C ASP A 150 1.28 12.88 0.57
N ARG A 151 1.41 11.57 0.86
CA ARG A 151 2.54 10.99 1.61
C ARG A 151 3.52 10.25 0.72
N VAL A 152 3.32 10.24 -0.60
CA VAL A 152 4.12 9.44 -1.53
C VAL A 152 4.75 10.33 -2.58
N GLU A 153 6.06 10.22 -2.73
CA GLU A 153 6.82 10.71 -3.87
C GLU A 153 7.33 9.52 -4.65
N ALA A 154 7.11 9.51 -5.96
CA ALA A 154 7.44 8.37 -6.81
C ALA A 154 8.30 8.78 -7.99
N GLY A 155 9.18 7.89 -8.44
CA GLY A 155 10.04 8.15 -9.59
C GLY A 155 10.46 6.88 -10.31
N VAL A 156 10.78 7.03 -11.60
CA VAL A 156 11.46 5.99 -12.36
C VAL A 156 12.93 5.99 -11.96
N LEU A 157 13.45 4.84 -11.55
CA LEU A 157 14.85 4.70 -11.12
C LEU A 157 15.34 3.26 -11.39
N GLU A 158 16.57 3.13 -11.86
CA GLU A 158 17.24 1.82 -11.95
C GLU A 158 17.94 1.47 -10.63
N ALA A 159 17.99 0.19 -10.27
CA ALA A 159 18.37 -0.26 -8.91
C ALA A 159 19.76 0.16 -8.45
N GLY A 160 20.70 0.36 -9.38
CA GLY A 160 22.07 0.79 -9.07
C GLY A 160 22.25 2.31 -9.00
N GLU A 161 21.21 3.08 -9.31
CA GLU A 161 21.28 4.54 -9.30
C GLU A 161 21.10 5.08 -7.87
N PRO A 162 21.72 6.23 -7.54
CA PRO A 162 21.50 6.88 -6.26
C PRO A 162 20.03 7.24 -6.07
N PHE A 163 19.47 6.96 -4.88
CA PHE A 163 18.10 7.36 -4.56
C PHE A 163 18.00 8.90 -4.53
N PRO A 164 17.08 9.51 -5.32
CA PRO A 164 16.93 10.96 -5.41
C PRO A 164 16.13 11.50 -4.22
N VAL A 165 16.67 11.35 -3.01
CA VAL A 165 16.07 11.84 -1.76
C VAL A 165 17.01 12.82 -1.07
N GLU A 166 16.46 13.90 -0.51
CA GLU A 166 17.26 14.88 0.21
C GLU A 166 17.54 14.41 1.65
N GLY A 167 18.80 14.34 2.06
CA GLY A 167 19.17 13.93 3.41
C GLY A 167 18.88 12.45 3.71
N GLU A 168 18.87 12.11 5.00
CA GLU A 168 18.80 10.72 5.44
C GLU A 168 17.35 10.21 5.62
N VAL A 169 17.17 8.89 5.48
CA VAL A 169 15.89 8.21 5.66
C VAL A 169 15.93 7.22 6.82
N ASP A 170 14.76 6.96 7.40
CA ASP A 170 14.58 6.13 8.58
C ASP A 170 14.47 4.63 8.26
N ALA A 171 14.24 4.26 7.00
CA ALA A 171 14.26 2.86 6.58
C ALA A 171 14.38 2.73 5.06
N VAL A 172 14.87 1.57 4.60
CA VAL A 172 14.81 1.19 3.18
C VAL A 172 14.18 -0.20 3.04
N PHE A 173 13.26 -0.34 2.10
CA PHE A 173 12.67 -1.62 1.69
C PHE A 173 12.96 -1.92 0.22
N LEU A 174 13.45 -3.11 -0.07
CA LEU A 174 13.78 -3.56 -1.43
C LEU A 174 13.00 -4.84 -1.78
N ASP A 175 12.15 -4.75 -2.81
CA ASP A 175 11.44 -5.88 -3.45
C ASP A 175 11.79 -5.92 -4.94
N LEU A 176 12.96 -6.48 -5.23
CA LEU A 176 13.56 -6.50 -6.57
C LEU A 176 13.97 -7.92 -6.95
N PRO A 177 14.09 -8.22 -8.26
CA PRO A 177 14.72 -9.47 -8.70
C PRO A 177 16.18 -9.58 -8.22
N GLU A 178 16.90 -8.45 -8.16
CA GLU A 178 18.31 -8.35 -7.83
C GLU A 178 18.55 -7.24 -6.79
N PRO A 179 18.06 -7.40 -5.54
CA PRO A 179 18.08 -6.32 -4.57
C PRO A 179 19.49 -5.95 -4.10
N TRP A 180 20.48 -6.84 -4.26
CA TRP A 180 21.89 -6.57 -3.96
C TRP A 180 22.45 -5.38 -4.74
N VAL A 181 21.92 -5.07 -5.92
CA VAL A 181 22.36 -3.92 -6.73
C VAL A 181 21.99 -2.59 -6.05
N ALA A 182 20.90 -2.56 -5.29
CA ALA A 182 20.41 -1.37 -4.58
C ALA A 182 20.93 -1.25 -3.14
N VAL A 183 21.70 -2.22 -2.63
CA VAL A 183 22.22 -2.20 -1.26
C VAL A 183 23.16 -1.03 -1.01
N GLU A 184 24.08 -0.76 -1.94
CA GLU A 184 25.04 0.34 -1.82
C GLU A 184 24.36 1.71 -1.90
N PRO A 185 23.47 1.99 -2.88
CA PRO A 185 22.64 3.20 -2.86
C PRO A 185 21.79 3.34 -1.59
N ALA A 186 21.23 2.24 -1.07
CA ALA A 186 20.44 2.25 0.15
C ALA A 186 21.28 2.66 1.38
N HIS A 187 22.49 2.11 1.50
CA HIS A 187 23.40 2.45 2.60
C HIS A 187 23.75 3.94 2.64
N ARG A 188 23.89 4.59 1.48
CA ARG A 188 24.24 6.02 1.39
C ARG A 188 23.15 6.96 1.90
N VAL A 189 21.88 6.55 1.81
CA VAL A 189 20.73 7.39 2.21
C VAL A 189 20.17 7.03 3.57
N LEU A 190 20.51 5.86 4.11
CA LEU A 190 20.06 5.43 5.43
C LEU A 190 20.72 6.28 6.52
N ALA A 191 19.93 6.76 7.48
CA ALA A 191 20.48 7.33 8.69
C ALA A 191 21.25 6.23 9.49
N PRO A 192 22.33 6.59 10.21
CA PRO A 192 23.10 5.63 10.99
C PRO A 192 22.24 4.82 11.97
N GLY A 193 22.39 3.48 11.94
CA GLY A 193 21.68 2.57 12.84
C GLY A 193 20.21 2.29 12.47
N ARG A 194 19.72 2.81 11.33
CA ARG A 194 18.38 2.51 10.83
C ARG A 194 18.33 1.18 10.05
N PRO A 195 17.16 0.54 9.94
CA PRO A 195 17.05 -0.79 9.33
C PRO A 195 16.84 -0.74 7.81
N ILE A 196 17.32 -1.80 7.15
CA ILE A 196 16.99 -2.17 5.78
C ILE A 196 16.28 -3.53 5.78
N ALA A 197 15.28 -3.72 4.91
CA ALA A 197 14.65 -5.02 4.69
C ALA A 197 14.59 -5.36 3.21
N LEU A 198 14.87 -6.62 2.89
CA LEU A 198 14.83 -7.19 1.55
C LEU A 198 13.88 -8.38 1.56
N ILE A 199 13.04 -8.50 0.53
CA ILE A 199 12.23 -9.70 0.31
C ILE A 199 12.72 -10.42 -0.95
N VAL A 200 13.03 -11.71 -0.82
CA VAL A 200 13.54 -12.53 -1.93
C VAL A 200 12.88 -13.90 -1.93
N PRO A 201 12.51 -14.44 -3.10
CA PRO A 201 11.81 -15.73 -3.17
C PRO A 201 12.74 -16.96 -3.10
N THR A 202 14.06 -16.81 -3.28
CA THR A 202 14.98 -17.95 -3.37
C THR A 202 16.17 -17.84 -2.41
N ALA A 203 16.72 -19.00 -2.02
CA ALA A 203 17.89 -19.09 -1.17
C ALA A 203 19.16 -18.51 -1.84
N GLU A 204 19.28 -18.60 -3.17
CA GLU A 204 20.43 -18.01 -3.88
C GLU A 204 20.39 -16.49 -3.88
N GLN A 205 19.21 -15.90 -4.10
CA GLN A 205 19.04 -14.45 -3.94
C GLN A 205 19.33 -14.00 -2.50
N LEU A 206 18.92 -14.78 -1.49
CA LEU A 206 19.24 -14.52 -0.10
C LEU A 206 20.77 -14.51 0.14
N LYS A 207 21.49 -15.53 -0.32
CA LYS A 207 22.95 -15.61 -0.19
C LYS A 207 23.65 -14.39 -0.80
N THR A 208 23.26 -14.01 -2.02
CA THR A 208 23.85 -12.86 -2.71
C THR A 208 23.53 -11.56 -1.99
N SER A 209 22.30 -11.39 -1.51
CA SER A 209 21.87 -10.21 -0.77
C SER A 209 22.62 -10.05 0.55
N VAL A 210 22.77 -11.15 1.32
CA VAL A 210 23.54 -11.14 2.58
C VAL A 210 25.00 -10.78 2.33
N ARG A 211 25.62 -11.32 1.27
CA ARG A 211 26.99 -10.95 0.90
C ARG A 211 27.12 -9.46 0.60
N ALA A 212 26.21 -8.90 -0.21
CA ALA A 212 26.24 -7.49 -0.56
C ALA A 212 26.07 -6.59 0.68
N LEU A 213 25.19 -6.96 1.62
CA LEU A 213 25.04 -6.26 2.90
C LEU A 213 26.36 -6.25 3.70
N GLN A 214 27.02 -7.41 3.84
CA GLN A 214 28.29 -7.54 4.55
C GLN A 214 29.42 -6.72 3.90
N GLU A 215 29.51 -6.76 2.57
CA GLU A 215 30.53 -6.02 1.81
C GLU A 215 30.33 -4.50 1.89
N THR A 216 29.08 -4.05 2.08
CA THR A 216 28.71 -2.63 2.21
C THR A 216 28.85 -2.12 3.65
N GLY A 217 28.95 -3.01 4.63
CA GLY A 217 29.17 -2.67 6.04
C GLY A 217 27.90 -2.59 6.90
N PHE A 218 26.82 -3.25 6.48
CA PHE A 218 25.63 -3.48 7.32
C PHE A 218 25.85 -4.55 8.39
#